data_AF-A0A2H1JNC1-F1
#
_entry.id   AF-A0A2H1JNC1-F1
#
_cell.length_a   1.000
_cell.length_b   1.000
_cell.length_c   1.000
_cell.angle_alpha   90.00
_cell.angle_beta   90.00
_cell.angle_gamma   90.00
#
_symmetry.space_group_name_H-M   'P 1'
#
loop_
_entity.id
_entity.type
_entity.pdbx_description
1 polymer ?
#
loop_
_entity_poly.entity_id
_entity_poly.type
_entity_poly.pdbx_seq_one_letter_code
_entity_poly.pdbx_strand_id
1 'polypeptide(L)'
;MAVDDFDVPRSSKRRLPNIAMSPETFGRGAEGFARFMGTPAFLVGMTVFCAVWLVWNTLLPEAWQFDPRSLNFTLLTLILSLQASYAAPLILLAENRSTDRDRVEFEHDRQRAERNLADTEYLAREVAALRIAMREVATRDFIRSELKDLLKELEEETKGPVSDPGRSDRSDGEQVG
;
A
#
# COMPACT_ATOMS: atom_id res chain seq x y z
N MET A 1 37.49 9.35 -65.08
CA MET A 1 37.28 8.72 -63.75
C MET A 1 35.92 9.19 -63.26
N ALA A 2 34.85 8.50 -63.68
CA ALA A 2 33.50 8.73 -63.19
C ALA A 2 33.20 7.55 -62.27
N VAL A 3 33.09 7.82 -60.98
CA VAL A 3 32.70 6.83 -59.99
C VAL A 3 31.19 6.89 -59.93
N ASP A 4 30.54 5.84 -60.41
CA ASP A 4 29.11 5.63 -60.30
C ASP A 4 28.73 5.49 -58.82
N ASP A 5 28.23 6.57 -58.24
CA ASP A 5 27.65 6.63 -56.89
C ASP A 5 26.22 6.10 -56.92
N PHE A 6 26.09 4.77 -57.01
CA PHE A 6 24.82 4.04 -56.88
C PHE A 6 24.85 3.17 -55.62
N ASP A 7 24.94 3.77 -54.43
CA ASP A 7 24.73 3.00 -53.20
C ASP A 7 24.13 3.82 -52.04
N VAL A 8 22.93 4.36 -52.28
CA VAL A 8 22.10 4.87 -51.17
C VAL A 8 20.71 4.28 -51.28
N PRO A 9 20.36 3.24 -50.49
CA PRO A 9 18.98 2.80 -50.41
C PRO A 9 18.15 3.95 -49.82
N ARG A 10 17.35 4.60 -50.66
CA ARG A 10 16.34 5.57 -50.23
C ARG A 10 15.33 4.83 -49.38
N SER A 11 15.59 4.74 -48.07
CA SER A 11 14.60 4.33 -47.09
C SER A 11 13.50 5.38 -47.08
N SER A 12 12.49 5.15 -47.91
CA SER A 12 11.24 5.88 -47.86
C SER A 12 10.57 5.54 -46.53
N LYS A 13 10.94 6.26 -45.47
CA LYS A 13 10.25 6.25 -44.19
C LYS A 13 8.85 6.80 -44.46
N ARG A 14 7.93 5.93 -44.88
CA ARG A 14 6.49 6.20 -44.86
C ARG A 14 6.15 6.61 -43.42
N ARG A 15 6.05 7.92 -43.19
CA ARG A 15 5.51 8.48 -41.97
C ARG A 15 4.02 8.17 -41.99
N LEU A 16 3.65 7.01 -41.42
CA LEU A 16 2.26 6.74 -41.07
C LEU A 16 1.79 7.91 -40.17
N PRO A 17 0.61 8.49 -40.42
CA PRO A 17 0.06 9.48 -39.52
C PRO A 17 -0.08 8.84 -38.16
N ASN A 18 0.63 9.38 -37.17
CA ASN A 18 0.53 8.95 -35.79
C ASN A 18 -0.85 9.39 -35.31
N ILE A 19 -1.83 8.49 -35.38
CA ILE A 19 -3.16 8.69 -34.79
C ILE A 19 -2.96 8.55 -33.28
N ALA A 20 -2.32 9.55 -32.69
CA ALA A 20 -2.19 9.70 -31.26
C ALA A 20 -3.56 10.11 -30.74
N MET A 21 -4.45 9.14 -30.56
CA MET A 21 -5.71 9.33 -29.86
C MET A 21 -5.36 9.79 -28.44
N SER A 22 -5.91 10.94 -28.02
CA SER A 22 -5.56 11.59 -26.76
C SER A 22 -5.80 10.65 -25.56
N PRO A 23 -4.76 10.34 -24.75
CA PRO A 23 -4.86 9.39 -23.66
C PRO A 23 -5.90 9.76 -22.58
N GLU A 24 -6.28 11.04 -22.44
CA GLU A 24 -7.27 11.46 -21.44
C GLU A 24 -8.73 11.14 -21.84
N THR A 25 -9.05 11.14 -23.14
CA THR A 25 -10.41 10.82 -23.62
C THR A 25 -10.65 9.31 -23.64
N PHE A 26 -9.62 8.52 -23.93
CA PHE A 26 -9.71 7.07 -23.96
C PHE A 26 -9.77 6.46 -22.55
N GLY A 27 -9.04 7.05 -21.57
CA GLY A 27 -9.04 6.58 -20.19
C GLY A 27 -10.41 6.66 -19.50
N ARG A 28 -11.17 7.74 -19.73
CA ARG A 28 -12.54 7.88 -19.20
C ARG A 28 -13.53 6.92 -19.85
N GLY A 29 -13.37 6.65 -21.16
CA GLY A 29 -14.16 5.65 -21.87
C GLY A 29 -13.90 4.22 -21.36
N ALA A 30 -12.64 3.88 -21.13
CA ALA A 30 -12.23 2.58 -20.60
C ALA A 30 -12.71 2.33 -19.17
N GLU A 31 -12.66 3.33 -18.28
CA GLU A 31 -13.18 3.22 -16.92
C GLU A 31 -14.70 2.95 -16.90
N GLY A 32 -15.46 3.61 -17.77
CA GLY A 32 -16.88 3.33 -17.96
C GLY A 32 -17.14 1.93 -18.50
N PHE A 33 -16.35 1.47 -19.46
CA PHE A 33 -16.49 0.15 -20.07
C PHE A 33 -16.13 -0.99 -19.10
N ALA A 34 -15.10 -0.81 -18.27
CA ALA A 34 -14.70 -1.75 -17.23
C ALA A 34 -15.79 -1.90 -16.15
N ARG A 35 -16.38 -0.78 -15.71
CA ARG A 35 -17.54 -0.81 -14.78
C ARG A 35 -18.76 -1.47 -15.42
N PHE A 36 -18.97 -1.25 -16.72
CA PHE A 36 -20.09 -1.83 -17.46
C PHE A 36 -19.95 -3.36 -17.62
N MET A 37 -18.79 -3.86 -18.06
CA MET A 37 -18.55 -5.30 -18.21
C MET A 37 -18.46 -6.06 -16.88
N GLY A 38 -18.03 -5.40 -15.79
CA GLY A 38 -17.92 -6.02 -14.46
C GLY A 38 -19.24 -6.16 -13.69
N THR A 39 -20.34 -5.60 -14.20
CA THR A 39 -21.63 -5.60 -13.48
C THR A 39 -22.48 -6.81 -13.90
N PRO A 40 -23.11 -7.55 -12.96
CA PRO A 40 -23.97 -8.70 -13.30
C PRO A 40 -25.16 -8.33 -14.21
N ALA A 41 -25.58 -7.07 -14.21
CA ALA A 41 -26.61 -6.55 -15.10
C ALA A 41 -26.25 -6.67 -16.60
N PHE A 42 -24.97 -6.56 -16.97
CA PHE A 42 -24.52 -6.72 -18.35
C PHE A 42 -24.75 -8.15 -18.85
N LEU A 43 -24.39 -9.14 -18.04
CA LEU A 43 -24.60 -10.56 -18.36
C LEU A 43 -26.09 -10.89 -18.52
N VAL A 44 -26.94 -10.34 -17.63
CA VAL A 44 -28.40 -10.49 -17.73
C VAL A 44 -28.93 -9.84 -19.01
N GLY A 45 -28.52 -8.61 -19.33
CA GLY A 45 -28.92 -7.92 -20.56
C GLY A 45 -28.52 -8.67 -21.82
N MET A 46 -27.27 -9.16 -21.89
CA MET A 46 -26.79 -9.97 -23.02
C MET A 46 -27.55 -11.29 -23.16
N THR A 47 -27.88 -11.95 -22.04
CA THR A 47 -28.66 -13.18 -22.05
C THR A 47 -30.09 -12.93 -22.53
N VAL A 48 -30.72 -11.85 -22.07
CA VAL A 48 -32.05 -11.43 -22.54
C VAL A 48 -32.02 -11.11 -24.03
N PHE A 49 -31.00 -10.39 -24.51
CA PHE A 49 -30.82 -10.12 -25.93
C PHE A 49 -30.74 -11.41 -26.76
N CYS A 50 -29.88 -12.35 -26.37
CA CYS A 50 -29.78 -13.65 -27.04
C CYS A 50 -31.10 -14.43 -27.00
N ALA A 51 -31.79 -14.43 -25.86
CA ALA A 51 -33.08 -15.10 -25.70
C ALA A 51 -34.15 -14.49 -26.61
N VAL A 52 -34.27 -13.16 -26.65
CA VAL A 52 -35.21 -12.45 -27.53
C VAL A 52 -34.89 -12.74 -29.00
N TRP A 53 -33.61 -12.72 -29.39
CA TRP A 53 -33.20 -13.04 -30.75
C TRP A 53 -33.59 -14.45 -31.17
N LEU A 54 -33.32 -15.43 -30.30
CA LEU A 54 -33.68 -16.83 -30.52
C LEU A 54 -35.19 -16.99 -30.62
N VAL A 55 -35.95 -16.40 -29.69
CA VAL A 55 -37.43 -16.45 -29.67
C VAL A 55 -38.01 -15.82 -30.93
N TRP A 56 -37.52 -14.66 -31.34
CA TRP A 56 -37.97 -13.97 -32.56
C TRP A 56 -37.73 -14.82 -33.81
N ASN A 57 -36.52 -15.35 -33.97
CA ASN A 57 -36.15 -16.12 -35.16
C ASN A 57 -36.68 -17.57 -35.14
N THR A 58 -37.21 -18.06 -34.01
CA THR A 58 -37.83 -19.40 -33.92
C THR A 58 -39.34 -19.38 -34.05
N LEU A 59 -40.03 -18.37 -33.52
CA LEU A 59 -41.49 -18.31 -33.50
C LEU A 59 -42.09 -17.65 -34.75
N LEU A 60 -41.33 -16.83 -35.49
CA LEU A 60 -41.84 -16.19 -36.70
C LEU A 60 -41.79 -17.14 -37.92
N PRO A 61 -42.73 -17.02 -38.88
CA PRO A 61 -42.68 -17.76 -40.14
C PRO A 61 -41.38 -17.51 -40.92
N GLU A 62 -40.88 -18.50 -41.67
CA GLU A 62 -39.59 -18.44 -42.40
C GLU A 62 -39.42 -17.18 -43.26
N ALA A 63 -40.51 -16.64 -43.82
CA ALA A 63 -40.46 -15.43 -44.64
C ALA A 63 -40.05 -14.15 -43.87
N TRP A 64 -40.12 -14.15 -42.54
CA TRP A 64 -39.80 -13.01 -41.65
C TRP A 64 -38.65 -13.33 -40.67
N GLN A 65 -38.05 -14.51 -40.79
CA GLN A 65 -36.87 -14.87 -40.00
C GLN A 65 -35.66 -14.14 -40.57
N PHE A 66 -35.08 -13.24 -39.77
CA PHE A 66 -33.83 -12.54 -40.13
C PHE A 66 -32.62 -13.49 -40.08
N ASP A 67 -32.63 -14.44 -39.15
CA ASP A 67 -31.59 -15.42 -38.91
C ASP A 67 -32.22 -16.83 -38.82
N PRO A 68 -32.45 -17.48 -39.97
CA PRO A 68 -33.22 -18.72 -40.03
C PRO A 68 -32.65 -19.81 -39.13
N ARG A 69 -33.54 -20.52 -38.43
CA ARG A 69 -33.15 -21.69 -37.60
C ARG A 69 -32.43 -22.75 -38.43
N SER A 70 -32.77 -22.90 -39.71
CA SER A 70 -32.15 -23.87 -40.63
C SER A 70 -30.65 -23.62 -40.86
N LEU A 71 -30.20 -22.37 -40.72
CA LEU A 71 -28.80 -21.97 -40.82
C LEU A 71 -28.12 -21.88 -39.45
N ASN A 72 -28.71 -22.49 -38.40
CA ASN A 72 -28.16 -22.54 -37.04
C ASN A 72 -27.81 -21.16 -36.44
N PHE A 73 -28.59 -20.12 -36.74
CA PHE A 73 -28.36 -18.76 -36.25
C PHE A 73 -26.96 -18.20 -36.63
N THR A 74 -26.64 -18.28 -37.92
CA THR A 74 -25.34 -17.86 -38.45
C THR A 74 -25.07 -16.38 -38.16
N LEU A 75 -26.08 -15.51 -38.26
CA LEU A 75 -25.87 -14.07 -38.01
C LEU A 75 -25.56 -13.78 -36.53
N LEU A 76 -26.29 -14.41 -35.61
CA LEU A 76 -25.99 -14.28 -34.18
C LEU A 76 -24.55 -14.72 -33.88
N THR A 77 -24.13 -15.83 -34.47
CA THR A 77 -22.77 -16.37 -34.29
C THR A 77 -21.69 -15.44 -34.86
N LEU A 78 -21.93 -14.87 -36.05
CA LEU A 78 -21.03 -13.88 -36.65
C LEU A 78 -20.92 -12.62 -35.78
N ILE A 79 -22.03 -12.12 -35.25
CA ILE A 79 -22.03 -10.95 -34.37
C ILE A 79 -21.27 -11.24 -33.08
N LEU A 80 -21.50 -12.39 -32.43
CA LEU A 80 -20.80 -12.76 -31.20
C LEU A 80 -19.29 -12.96 -31.41
N SER A 81 -18.89 -13.60 -32.50
CA SER A 81 -17.46 -13.76 -32.83
C SER A 81 -16.78 -12.42 -33.12
N LEU A 82 -17.45 -11.51 -33.83
CA LEU A 82 -16.96 -10.16 -34.06
C LEU A 82 -16.83 -9.38 -32.75
N GLN A 83 -17.82 -9.50 -31.86
CA GLN A 83 -17.80 -8.84 -30.54
C GLN A 83 -16.58 -9.27 -29.73
N ALA A 84 -16.28 -10.57 -29.68
CA ALA A 84 -15.08 -11.08 -29.01
C ALA A 84 -13.79 -10.58 -29.67
N SER A 85 -13.74 -10.55 -31.00
CA SER A 85 -12.57 -10.11 -31.76
C SER A 85 -12.26 -8.61 -31.55
N TYR A 86 -13.27 -7.76 -31.45
CA TYR A 86 -13.09 -6.33 -31.22
C TYR A 86 -12.83 -5.97 -29.74
N ALA A 87 -13.24 -6.84 -28.81
CA ALA A 87 -12.92 -6.66 -27.39
C ALA A 87 -11.41 -6.77 -27.13
N ALA A 88 -10.70 -7.70 -27.79
CA ALA A 88 -9.27 -7.92 -27.59
C ALA A 88 -8.38 -6.66 -27.76
N PRO A 89 -8.44 -5.89 -28.88
CA PRO A 89 -7.62 -4.69 -29.04
C PRO A 89 -7.99 -3.56 -28.07
N LEU A 90 -9.27 -3.45 -27.68
CA LEU A 90 -9.69 -2.48 -26.66
C LEU A 90 -9.19 -2.86 -25.27
N ILE A 91 -9.22 -4.14 -24.93
CA ILE A 91 -8.69 -4.67 -23.67
C ILE A 91 -7.17 -4.47 -23.60
N LEU A 92 -6.44 -4.76 -24.68
CA LEU A 92 -4.99 -4.54 -24.74
C LEU A 92 -4.60 -3.07 -24.53
N LEU A 93 -5.40 -2.14 -25.02
CA LEU A 93 -5.19 -0.70 -24.78
C LEU A 93 -5.53 -0.29 -23.34
N ALA A 94 -6.50 -0.94 -22.71
CA ALA A 94 -6.82 -0.71 -21.30
C ALA A 94 -5.75 -1.30 -20.36
N GLU A 95 -5.21 -2.47 -20.69
CA GLU A 95 -4.25 -3.22 -19.86
C GLU A 95 -2.85 -2.59 -19.83
N ASN A 96 -2.40 -1.98 -20.93
CA ASN A 96 -1.14 -1.23 -20.94
C ASN A 96 -1.14 -0.10 -19.89
N ARG A 97 -2.30 0.52 -19.63
CA ARG A 97 -2.42 1.63 -18.68
C ARG A 97 -2.54 1.17 -17.23
N SER A 98 -3.20 0.03 -16.97
CA SER A 98 -3.16 -0.56 -15.63
C SER A 98 -1.73 -0.93 -15.26
N THR A 99 -0.98 -1.51 -16.20
CA THR A 99 0.43 -1.88 -16.01
C THR A 99 1.33 -0.68 -15.68
N ASP A 100 1.13 0.47 -16.35
CA ASP A 100 1.88 1.69 -16.05
C ASP A 100 1.57 2.24 -14.65
N ARG A 101 0.29 2.19 -14.23
CA ARG A 101 -0.12 2.61 -12.87
C ARG A 101 0.45 1.65 -11.82
N ASP A 102 0.37 0.35 -12.06
CA ASP A 102 0.86 -0.69 -11.16
C ASP A 102 2.38 -0.57 -10.97
N ARG A 103 3.11 -0.19 -12.03
CA ARG A 103 4.54 0.09 -11.97
C ARG A 103 4.86 1.27 -11.04
N VAL A 104 4.13 2.37 -11.15
CA VAL A 104 4.33 3.54 -10.28
C VAL A 104 3.98 3.22 -8.82
N GLU A 105 2.91 2.45 -8.61
CA GLU A 105 2.52 2.00 -7.27
C GLU A 105 3.59 1.09 -6.65
N PHE A 106 4.17 0.17 -7.43
CA PHE A 106 5.26 -0.70 -7.00
C PHE A 106 6.54 0.09 -6.65
N GLU A 107 6.89 1.10 -7.45
CA GLU A 107 8.04 1.97 -7.17
C GLU A 107 7.84 2.77 -5.86
N HIS A 108 6.63 3.27 -5.62
CA HIS A 108 6.29 3.96 -4.36
C HIS A 108 6.29 3.02 -3.15
N ASP A 109 5.75 1.81 -3.29
CA ASP A 109 5.74 0.82 -2.21
C ASP A 109 7.16 0.44 -1.79
N ARG A 110 8.05 0.24 -2.77
CA ARG A 110 9.47 -0.01 -2.51
C ARG A 110 10.13 1.14 -1.73
N GLN A 111 9.90 2.39 -2.14
CA GLN A 111 10.43 3.55 -1.39
C GLN A 111 9.86 3.65 0.03
N ARG A 112 8.58 3.31 0.22
CA ARG A 112 7.96 3.28 1.55
C ARG A 112 8.55 2.17 2.41
N ALA A 113 8.78 0.99 1.85
CA ALA A 113 9.43 -0.11 2.55
C ALA A 113 10.86 0.26 3.01
N GLU A 114 11.63 0.91 2.14
CA GLU A 114 12.97 1.42 2.49
C GLU A 114 12.91 2.46 3.62
N ARG A 115 11.96 3.40 3.59
CA ARG A 115 11.75 4.37 4.68
C ARG A 115 11.29 3.73 5.98
N ASN A 116 10.34 2.79 5.93
CA ASN A 116 9.85 2.07 7.11
C ASN A 116 10.97 1.27 7.78
N LEU A 117 11.88 0.68 7.00
CA LEU A 117 13.05 -0.02 7.52
C LEU A 117 13.97 0.97 8.25
N ALA A 118 14.29 2.11 7.62
CA ALA A 118 15.10 3.16 8.23
C ALA A 118 14.48 3.72 9.53
N ASP A 119 13.17 3.97 9.54
CA ASP A 119 12.45 4.43 10.73
C ASP A 119 12.47 3.38 11.85
N THR A 120 12.34 2.10 11.50
CA THR A 120 12.44 1.00 12.46
C THR A 120 13.84 0.88 13.04
N GLU A 121 14.88 1.03 12.21
CA GLU A 121 16.27 1.08 12.68
C GLU A 121 16.55 2.28 13.58
N TYR A 122 16.00 3.45 13.24
CA TYR A 122 16.09 4.65 14.05
C TYR A 122 15.43 4.46 15.42
N LEU A 123 14.18 3.98 15.44
CA LEU A 123 13.46 3.67 16.68
C LEU A 123 14.18 2.61 17.50
N ALA A 124 14.74 1.57 16.88
CA ALA A 124 15.50 0.54 17.58
C ALA A 124 16.76 1.11 18.25
N ARG A 125 17.46 2.02 17.57
CA ARG A 125 18.63 2.72 18.13
C ARG A 125 18.23 3.64 19.28
N GLU A 126 17.15 4.38 19.13
CA GLU A 126 16.65 5.29 20.17
C GLU A 126 16.20 4.53 21.41
N VAL A 127 15.49 3.40 21.24
CA VAL A 127 15.10 2.50 22.33
C VAL A 127 16.33 1.89 23.01
N ALA A 128 17.36 1.52 22.26
CA ALA A 128 18.61 1.03 22.85
C ALA A 128 19.32 2.12 23.68
N ALA A 129 19.38 3.36 23.20
CA ALA A 129 19.94 4.49 23.93
C ALA A 129 19.13 4.79 25.20
N LEU A 130 17.80 4.85 25.10
CA LEU A 130 16.90 5.04 26.24
C LEU A 130 17.08 3.94 27.29
N ARG A 131 17.22 2.68 26.86
CA ARG A 131 17.47 1.55 27.76
C ARG A 131 18.78 1.70 28.54
N ILE A 132 19.85 2.19 27.90
CA ILE A 132 21.13 2.42 28.57
C ILE A 132 20.98 3.54 29.61
N ALA A 133 20.38 4.66 29.25
CA ALA A 133 20.12 5.77 30.16
C ALA A 133 19.26 5.35 31.37
N MET A 134 18.21 4.55 31.15
CA MET A 134 17.41 3.99 32.25
C MET A 134 18.20 3.05 33.15
N ARG A 135 19.16 2.29 32.61
CA ARG A 135 20.01 1.38 33.39
C ARG A 135 20.93 2.14 34.34
N GLU A 136 21.36 3.35 33.96
CA GLU A 136 22.19 4.22 34.80
C GLU A 136 21.37 4.82 35.95
N VAL A 137 20.15 5.30 35.68
CA VAL A 137 19.28 5.96 36.69
C VAL A 137 18.58 4.97 37.63
N ALA A 138 18.27 3.76 37.17
CA ALA A 138 17.51 2.75 37.93
C ALA A 138 18.38 1.60 38.46
N THR A 139 19.66 1.84 38.77
CA THR A 139 20.45 0.80 39.42
C THR A 139 19.85 0.55 40.81
N ARG A 140 19.46 -0.70 41.11
CA ARG A 140 18.87 -1.12 42.39
C ARG A 140 19.62 -0.59 43.61
N ASP A 141 20.94 -0.47 43.50
CA ASP A 141 21.81 0.01 44.56
C ASP A 141 21.69 1.52 44.79
N PHE A 142 21.46 2.33 43.75
CA PHE A 142 21.19 3.77 43.86
C PHE A 142 19.81 4.02 44.48
N ILE A 143 18.77 3.31 44.01
CA ILE A 143 17.43 3.40 44.61
C ILE A 143 17.48 2.96 46.08
N ARG A 144 18.27 1.93 46.40
CA ARG A 144 18.45 1.44 47.77
C ARG A 144 19.25 2.42 48.63
N SER A 145 20.26 3.10 48.11
CA SER A 145 21.01 4.11 48.87
C SER A 145 20.14 5.31 49.17
N GLU A 146 19.41 5.85 48.19
CA GLU A 146 18.49 6.97 48.40
C GLU A 146 17.36 6.62 49.38
N LEU A 147 16.76 5.42 49.25
CA LEU A 147 15.77 4.96 50.22
C LEU A 147 16.35 4.86 51.64
N LYS A 148 17.61 4.42 51.78
CA LYS A 148 18.28 4.33 53.08
C LYS A 148 18.62 5.70 53.65
N ASP A 149 19.10 6.62 52.82
CA ASP A 149 19.47 7.97 53.24
C ASP A 149 18.22 8.74 53.68
N LEU A 150 17.12 8.67 52.91
CA LEU A 150 15.82 9.23 53.31
C LEU A 150 15.26 8.58 54.60
N LEU A 151 15.42 7.27 54.78
CA LEU A 151 14.99 6.58 56.01
C LEU A 151 15.81 7.05 57.23
N LYS A 152 17.11 7.25 57.04
CA LYS A 152 18.03 7.70 58.09
C LYS A 152 17.74 9.14 58.49
N GLU A 153 17.45 10.01 57.53
CA GLU A 153 17.05 11.40 57.76
C GLU A 153 15.77 11.46 58.61
N LEU A 154 14.75 10.65 58.28
CA LEU A 154 13.52 10.54 59.07
C LEU A 154 13.74 9.95 60.47
N GLU A 155 14.67 8.99 60.62
CA GLU A 155 15.02 8.42 61.93
C GLU A 155 15.75 9.44 62.82
N GLU A 156 16.65 10.24 62.25
CA GLU A 156 17.34 11.34 62.94
C GLU A 156 16.36 12.45 63.33
N GLU A 157 15.37 12.76 62.49
CA GLU A 157 14.30 13.72 62.82
C GLU A 157 13.37 13.18 63.93
N THR A 158 13.14 11.86 63.97
CA THR A 158 12.36 11.21 65.04
C THR A 158 13.16 11.12 66.36
N LYS A 159 14.50 11.00 66.29
CA LYS A 159 15.42 11.13 67.43
C LYS A 159 15.79 12.61 67.68
N GLY A 160 14.79 13.45 67.88
CA GLY A 160 14.99 14.75 68.56
C GLY A 160 15.68 14.56 69.93
N PRO A 161 16.39 15.59 70.42
CA PRO A 161 17.48 15.46 71.39
C PRO A 161 16.98 14.87 72.72
N VAL A 162 17.36 13.63 73.02
CA VAL A 162 17.16 13.03 74.34
C VAL A 162 18.07 13.77 75.31
N SER A 163 17.43 14.51 76.19
CA SER A 163 18.00 15.27 77.29
C SER A 163 18.78 14.33 78.22
N ASP A 164 20.04 14.66 78.50
CA ASP A 164 20.87 14.02 79.52
C ASP A 164 20.55 14.63 80.90
N PRO A 165 19.99 13.89 81.88
CA PRO A 165 19.86 14.34 83.24
C PRO A 165 20.82 13.53 84.12
N GLY A 166 22.01 14.08 84.39
CA GLY A 166 23.04 13.32 85.11
C GLY A 166 24.10 14.12 85.85
N ARG A 167 23.74 15.26 86.48
CA ARG A 167 24.61 15.97 87.43
C ARG A 167 24.44 15.43 88.85
N SER A 168 25.51 14.92 89.46
CA SER A 168 25.78 15.03 90.91
C SER A 168 27.25 14.67 91.13
N ASP A 169 28.16 15.64 91.21
CA ASP A 169 28.50 16.38 92.43
C ASP A 169 29.02 15.46 93.54
N ARG A 170 30.35 15.43 93.69
CA ARG A 170 31.05 15.03 94.92
C ARG A 170 32.47 15.61 94.89
N SER A 171 32.58 16.76 95.53
CA SER A 171 33.78 17.28 96.15
C SER A 171 34.22 16.38 97.33
N ASP A 172 35.41 16.68 97.83
CA ASP A 172 36.03 16.22 99.09
C ASP A 172 36.89 14.95 98.90
N GLY A 173 38.18 14.91 99.24
CA GLY A 173 39.08 15.80 99.97
C GLY A 173 40.37 15.02 100.27
N GLU A 174 41.41 15.71 100.76
CA GLU A 174 42.60 15.17 101.44
C GLU A 174 43.57 14.27 100.59
N GLN A 175 44.77 14.70 100.16
CA GLN A 175 46.03 14.83 100.95
C GLN A 175 46.02 13.91 102.19
N VAL A 176 46.95 12.99 102.46
CA VAL A 176 48.32 13.20 102.94
C VAL A 176 48.97 11.79 103.06
N GLY A 177 50.29 11.68 102.88
CA GLY A 177 51.10 10.60 103.49
C GLY A 177 51.98 9.83 102.53
#